data_AF-A0A2A8D953-F1
#
_entry.id   AF-A0A2A8D953-F1
#
_cell.length_a   1.000
_cell.length_b   1.000
_cell.length_c   1.000
_cell.angle_alpha   90.00
_cell.angle_beta   90.00
_cell.angle_gamma   90.00
#
_symmetry.space_group_name_H-M   'P 1'
#
loop_
_entity.id
_entity.type
_entity.pdbx_description
1 polymer ?
#
loop_
_entity_poly.entity_id
_entity_poly.type
_entity_poly.pdbx_seq_one_letter_code
_entity_poly.pdbx_strand_id
1 'polypeptide(L)'
;MVYQHIRSKPFTAPLFIREDGYWEDHMLPYLEAEGWKVIVVDCAGVKTTLDFAYRLVESIESVYAIPDDFNLRWASEDACLINWFDMRQGLFMLYKNFDDLFVMDDKAVTACVNILEEMEVYYATRQLHGSGLYQVMVGYGFDISQESLPRVKEFFNDSIVIAADGAKYPWSGMEKNKKFFFPNGFPDPLYEDGDDWINDPDEYPESTTYTGGNS
;
A
#
# COMPACT_ATOMS: atom_id res chain seq x y z
N MET A 1 14.38 20.01 -4.14
CA MET A 1 13.22 20.36 -3.29
C MET A 1 12.99 19.21 -2.33
N VAL A 2 12.86 19.50 -1.04
CA VAL A 2 12.58 18.47 -0.03
C VAL A 2 11.15 17.94 -0.20
N TYR A 3 10.94 16.66 0.08
CA TYR A 3 9.62 16.03 0.07
C TYR A 3 8.61 16.80 0.93
N GLN A 4 7.41 16.98 0.38
CA GLN A 4 6.31 17.65 1.06
C GLN A 4 5.17 16.67 1.25
N HIS A 5 5.00 16.19 2.47
CA HIS A 5 3.88 15.34 2.85
C HIS A 5 2.56 16.12 2.80
N ILE A 6 1.47 15.47 2.39
CA ILE A 6 0.15 16.12 2.27
C ILE A 6 -0.61 16.16 3.59
N ARG A 7 -0.20 15.35 4.58
CA ARG A 7 -0.86 15.24 5.89
C ARG A 7 -0.26 16.22 6.90
N SER A 8 -0.97 16.44 8.01
CA SER A 8 -0.42 17.17 9.17
C SER A 8 0.52 16.32 10.02
N LYS A 9 0.49 14.99 9.86
CA LYS A 9 1.41 14.06 10.52
C LYS A 9 2.68 13.89 9.66
N PRO A 10 3.86 13.79 10.29
CA PRO A 10 5.09 13.47 9.56
C PRO A 10 4.98 12.12 8.87
N PHE A 11 5.32 12.08 7.59
CA PHE A 11 5.55 10.85 6.85
C PHE A 11 6.96 10.32 7.20
N THR A 12 7.09 9.02 7.38
CA THR A 12 8.39 8.37 7.63
C THR A 12 8.58 7.28 6.61
N ALA A 13 9.66 7.34 5.82
CA ALA A 13 9.91 6.41 4.73
C ALA A 13 10.71 5.17 5.19
N PRO A 14 10.13 3.96 5.17
CA PRO A 14 10.89 2.74 5.37
C PRO A 14 11.73 2.45 4.14
N LEU A 15 13.05 2.33 4.33
CA LEU A 15 14.00 2.07 3.27
C LEU A 15 14.49 0.63 3.36
N PHE A 16 14.30 -0.12 2.28
CA PHE A 16 14.82 -1.45 2.07
C PHE A 16 16.05 -1.31 1.18
N ILE A 17 17.24 -1.56 1.74
CA ILE A 17 18.48 -1.48 0.99
C ILE A 17 18.64 -2.80 0.23
N ARG A 18 18.65 -2.74 -1.10
CA ARG A 18 18.69 -3.93 -1.98
C ARG A 18 19.84 -4.86 -1.64
N GLU A 19 21.02 -4.29 -1.41
CA GLU A 19 22.23 -5.04 -1.12
C GLU A 19 22.20 -5.78 0.23
N ASP A 20 21.33 -5.36 1.15
CA ASP A 20 21.17 -5.99 2.46
C ASP A 20 20.22 -7.21 2.41
N GLY A 21 19.47 -7.40 1.33
CA GLY A 21 18.56 -8.54 1.13
C GLY A 21 17.34 -8.59 2.06
N TYR A 22 17.16 -7.62 2.96
CA TYR A 22 16.14 -7.67 4.01
C TYR A 22 14.70 -7.74 3.47
N TRP A 23 14.41 -7.12 2.32
CA TRP A 23 13.08 -7.22 1.71
C TRP A 23 12.76 -8.68 1.33
N GLU A 24 13.62 -9.30 0.53
CA GLU A 24 13.48 -10.65 0.01
C GLU A 24 13.61 -11.73 1.10
N ASP A 25 14.55 -11.57 2.02
CA ASP A 25 14.91 -12.61 2.99
C ASP A 25 14.05 -12.57 4.26
N HIS A 26 13.44 -11.41 4.58
CA HIS A 26 12.72 -11.21 5.85
C HIS A 26 11.32 -10.61 5.68
N MET A 27 11.21 -9.41 5.09
CA MET A 27 9.93 -8.68 5.09
C MET A 27 8.87 -9.33 4.21
N LEU A 28 9.22 -9.71 2.97
CA LEU A 28 8.28 -10.35 2.05
C LEU A 28 7.77 -11.69 2.61
N PRO A 29 8.63 -12.63 3.05
CA PRO A 29 8.17 -13.88 3.68
C PRO A 29 7.29 -13.65 4.91
N TYR A 30 7.60 -12.63 5.71
CA TYR A 30 6.77 -12.26 6.86
C TYR A 30 5.38 -11.78 6.45
N LEU A 31 5.29 -10.85 5.49
CA LEU A 31 4.02 -10.32 5.00
C LEU A 31 3.15 -11.41 4.40
N GLU A 32 3.74 -12.31 3.61
CA GLU A 32 3.05 -13.47 3.03
C GLU A 32 2.56 -14.44 4.12
N ALA A 33 3.38 -14.75 5.12
CA ALA A 33 3.00 -15.63 6.22
C ALA A 33 1.88 -15.04 7.09
N GLU A 34 1.83 -13.71 7.21
CA GLU A 34 0.77 -12.98 7.91
C GLU A 34 -0.46 -12.73 7.02
N GLY A 35 -0.42 -13.15 5.75
CA GLY A 35 -1.53 -13.05 4.80
C GLY A 35 -1.80 -11.65 4.26
N TRP A 36 -0.82 -10.74 4.32
CA TRP A 36 -0.96 -9.41 3.71
C TRP A 36 -1.00 -9.52 2.18
N LYS A 37 -1.84 -8.70 1.53
CA LYS A 37 -1.70 -8.48 0.09
C LYS A 37 -0.49 -7.59 -0.15
N VAL A 38 0.52 -8.12 -0.81
CA VAL A 38 1.72 -7.37 -1.21
C VAL A 38 1.59 -6.97 -2.68
N ILE A 39 1.84 -5.70 -2.97
CA ILE A 39 1.89 -5.15 -4.32
C ILE A 39 3.26 -4.49 -4.50
N VAL A 40 3.96 -4.90 -5.56
CA VAL A 40 5.29 -4.39 -5.90
C VAL A 40 5.18 -3.58 -7.18
N VAL A 41 5.40 -2.27 -7.08
CA VAL A 41 5.52 -1.37 -8.22
C VAL A 41 6.98 -1.28 -8.61
N ASP A 42 7.35 -1.90 -9.73
CA ASP A 42 8.73 -1.81 -10.24
C ASP A 42 8.97 -0.46 -10.90
N CYS A 43 9.78 0.39 -10.29
CA CYS A 43 10.15 1.70 -10.80
C CYS A 43 11.33 1.67 -11.77
N ALA A 44 11.90 0.49 -12.06
CA ALA A 44 13.09 0.37 -12.92
C ALA A 44 12.87 1.01 -14.29
N GLY A 45 13.72 1.99 -14.62
CA GLY A 45 13.71 2.66 -15.91
C GLY A 45 12.55 3.63 -16.16
N VAL A 46 11.77 3.99 -15.13
CA VAL A 46 10.77 5.08 -15.21
C VAL A 46 11.42 6.34 -15.77
N LYS A 47 10.72 7.09 -16.63
CA LYS A 47 11.18 8.38 -17.16
C LYS A 47 10.24 9.53 -16.82
N THR A 48 8.96 9.24 -16.63
CA THR A 48 7.89 10.21 -16.40
C THR A 48 6.91 9.73 -15.34
N THR A 49 6.11 10.65 -14.79
CA THR A 49 5.01 10.30 -13.89
C THR A 49 3.94 9.46 -14.58
N LEU A 50 3.82 9.55 -15.91
CA LEU A 50 2.92 8.72 -16.69
C LEU A 50 3.42 7.27 -16.76
N ASP A 51 4.73 7.05 -16.94
CA ASP A 51 5.31 5.69 -16.91
C ASP A 51 5.09 5.05 -15.54
N PHE A 52 5.31 5.82 -14.47
CA PHE A 52 5.03 5.37 -13.11
C PHE A 52 3.54 5.05 -12.92
N ALA A 53 2.63 5.91 -13.42
CA ALA A 53 1.19 5.69 -13.33
C ALA A 53 0.79 4.38 -14.01
N TYR A 54 1.30 4.09 -15.22
CA TYR A 54 1.06 2.81 -15.91
C TYR A 54 1.54 1.61 -15.10
N ARG A 55 2.75 1.69 -14.54
CA ARG A 55 3.31 0.62 -13.70
C ARG A 55 2.51 0.40 -12.43
N LEU A 56 2.03 1.47 -11.80
CA LEU A 56 1.18 1.39 -10.61
C LEU A 56 -0.13 0.66 -10.94
N VAL A 57 -0.85 1.06 -12.00
CA VAL A 57 -2.15 0.43 -12.35
C VAL A 57 -2.01 -1.01 -12.80
N GLU A 58 -0.90 -1.33 -13.48
CA GLU A 58 -0.55 -2.71 -13.83
C GLU A 58 -0.26 -3.55 -12.56
N SER A 59 0.49 -2.99 -11.61
CA SER A 59 0.88 -3.70 -10.38
C SER A 59 -0.30 -3.95 -9.43
N ILE A 60 -1.28 -3.05 -9.40
CA ILE A 60 -2.52 -3.26 -8.62
C ILE A 60 -3.53 -4.14 -9.36
N GLU A 61 -3.19 -4.63 -10.56
CA GLU A 61 -4.06 -5.45 -11.41
C GLU A 61 -5.43 -4.77 -11.64
N SER A 62 -5.38 -3.49 -12.04
CA SER A 62 -6.59 -2.68 -12.20
C SER A 62 -7.65 -3.39 -13.04
N VAL A 63 -8.88 -3.43 -12.52
CA VAL A 63 -10.04 -4.02 -13.20
C VAL A 63 -10.73 -3.03 -14.15
N TYR A 64 -10.29 -1.78 -14.16
CA TYR A 64 -10.87 -0.73 -14.99
C TYR A 64 -10.08 -0.55 -16.29
N ALA A 65 -10.80 -0.22 -17.36
CA ALA A 65 -10.17 0.15 -18.62
C ALA A 65 -9.46 1.51 -18.48
N ILE A 66 -8.21 1.57 -18.93
CA ILE A 66 -7.43 2.81 -18.95
C ILE A 66 -8.11 3.83 -19.89
N PRO A 67 -8.47 5.03 -19.41
CA PRO A 67 -9.13 6.05 -20.23
C PRO A 67 -8.14 6.81 -21.13
N ASP A 68 -8.64 7.52 -22.14
CA ASP A 68 -7.81 8.32 -23.06
C ASP A 68 -7.06 9.47 -22.36
N ASP A 69 -7.61 10.02 -21.27
CA ASP A 69 -7.03 11.10 -20.46
C ASP A 69 -6.27 10.59 -19.23
N PHE A 70 -5.82 9.33 -19.27
CA PHE A 70 -5.06 8.68 -18.20
C PHE A 70 -3.86 9.49 -17.73
N ASN A 71 -3.72 9.59 -16.42
CA ASN A 71 -2.68 10.35 -15.75
C ASN A 71 -2.44 9.83 -14.33
N LEU A 72 -1.44 10.39 -13.65
CA LEU A 72 -1.07 9.98 -12.28
C LEU A 72 -2.22 10.11 -11.28
N ARG A 73 -3.10 11.11 -11.44
CA ARG A 73 -4.24 11.30 -10.54
C ARG A 73 -5.23 10.14 -10.68
N TRP A 74 -5.54 9.72 -11.90
CA TRP A 74 -6.40 8.56 -12.14
C TRP A 74 -5.80 7.31 -11.48
N ALA A 75 -4.49 7.08 -11.65
CA ALA A 75 -3.80 5.96 -11.03
C ALA A 75 -3.84 6.01 -9.49
N SER A 76 -3.74 7.21 -8.90
CA SER A 76 -3.88 7.38 -7.45
C SER A 76 -5.29 7.05 -6.95
N GLU A 77 -6.32 7.53 -7.66
CA GLU A 77 -7.72 7.26 -7.35
C GLU A 77 -8.00 5.74 -7.41
N ASP A 78 -7.49 5.05 -8.43
CA ASP A 78 -7.62 3.61 -8.60
C ASP A 78 -6.90 2.82 -7.49
N ALA A 79 -5.66 3.21 -7.14
CA ALA A 79 -4.91 2.61 -6.04
C ALA A 79 -5.61 2.77 -4.68
N CYS A 80 -6.44 3.80 -4.49
CA CYS A 80 -7.25 3.98 -3.29
C CYS A 80 -8.55 3.15 -3.30
N LEU A 81 -8.97 2.59 -4.44
CA LEU A 81 -10.28 1.95 -4.58
C LEU A 81 -10.23 0.41 -4.63
N ILE A 82 -9.04 -0.19 -4.58
CA ILE A 82 -8.82 -1.65 -4.69
C ILE A 82 -9.78 -2.42 -3.77
N ASN A 83 -10.77 -3.11 -4.34
CA ASN A 83 -11.70 -3.99 -3.62
C ASN A 83 -11.74 -5.41 -4.20
N TRP A 84 -10.88 -5.70 -5.18
CA TRP A 84 -10.77 -6.99 -5.85
C TRP A 84 -9.71 -7.93 -5.24
N PHE A 85 -9.03 -7.51 -4.16
CA PHE A 85 -8.15 -8.37 -3.38
C PHE A 85 -8.65 -8.55 -1.94
N ASP A 86 -8.34 -9.70 -1.35
CA ASP A 86 -8.40 -9.86 0.09
C ASP A 86 -7.23 -9.08 0.74
N MET A 87 -7.58 -8.05 1.51
CA MET A 87 -6.65 -7.18 2.23
C MET A 87 -7.01 -7.13 3.72
N ARG A 88 -7.75 -8.12 4.24
CA ARG A 88 -8.21 -8.13 5.64
C ARG A 88 -7.06 -8.16 6.63
N GLN A 89 -5.93 -8.77 6.25
CA GLN A 89 -4.70 -8.77 7.04
C GLN A 89 -3.90 -7.48 6.88
N GLY A 90 -3.99 -6.87 5.71
CA GLY A 90 -3.35 -5.60 5.37
C GLY A 90 -3.00 -5.55 3.88
N LEU A 91 -2.70 -4.34 3.41
CA LEU A 91 -2.15 -4.06 2.09
C LEU A 91 -0.75 -3.50 2.26
N PHE A 92 0.24 -4.08 1.58
CA PHE A 92 1.60 -3.57 1.56
C PHE A 92 1.99 -3.11 0.15
N MET A 93 2.45 -1.86 0.03
CA MET A 93 2.96 -1.29 -1.23
C MET A 93 4.48 -1.15 -1.19
N LEU A 94 5.20 -1.89 -2.03
CA LEU A 94 6.63 -1.65 -2.25
C LEU A 94 6.84 -0.89 -3.55
N TYR A 95 7.57 0.22 -3.50
CA TYR A 95 8.16 0.81 -4.70
C TYR A 95 9.55 0.23 -4.88
N LYS A 96 9.69 -0.74 -5.79
CA LYS A 96 10.96 -1.42 -6.11
C LYS A 96 11.81 -0.56 -7.02
N ASN A 97 13.14 -0.54 -6.82
CA ASN A 97 14.03 0.36 -7.56
C ASN A 97 13.59 1.83 -7.44
N PHE A 98 13.13 2.26 -6.26
CA PHE A 98 12.61 3.60 -6.02
C PHE A 98 13.61 4.70 -6.40
N ASP A 99 14.91 4.41 -6.30
CA ASP A 99 15.96 5.34 -6.67
C ASP A 99 15.94 5.76 -8.15
N ASP A 100 15.35 4.96 -9.04
CA ASP A 100 15.17 5.31 -10.45
C ASP A 100 14.18 6.46 -10.67
N LEU A 101 13.28 6.73 -9.72
CA LEU A 101 12.34 7.85 -9.83
C LEU A 101 13.05 9.21 -9.80
N PHE A 102 14.26 9.29 -9.23
CA PHE A 102 15.05 10.53 -9.17
C PHE A 102 15.62 10.99 -10.51
N VAL A 103 15.33 10.30 -11.62
CA VAL A 103 15.48 10.88 -12.96
C VAL A 103 14.52 12.04 -13.21
N MET A 104 13.38 12.05 -12.51
CA MET A 104 12.39 13.13 -12.51
C MET A 104 12.76 14.19 -11.47
N ASP A 105 12.11 15.36 -11.57
CA ASP A 105 12.24 16.38 -10.52
C ASP A 105 11.58 15.95 -9.20
N ASP A 106 12.01 16.55 -8.09
CA ASP A 106 11.50 16.23 -6.76
C ASP A 106 9.99 16.41 -6.60
N LYS A 107 9.37 17.29 -7.40
CA LYS A 107 7.92 17.52 -7.35
C LYS A 107 7.18 16.33 -7.96
N ALA A 108 7.69 15.78 -9.06
CA ALA A 108 7.19 14.56 -9.67
C ALA A 108 7.37 13.34 -8.75
N VAL A 109 8.55 13.19 -8.11
CA VAL A 109 8.79 12.11 -7.14
C VAL A 109 7.86 12.24 -5.93
N THR A 110 7.69 13.47 -5.40
CA THR A 110 6.75 13.77 -4.32
C THR A 110 5.33 13.35 -4.68
N ALA A 111 4.88 13.63 -5.92
CA ALA A 111 3.54 13.23 -6.36
C ALA A 111 3.36 11.70 -6.37
N CYS A 112 4.40 10.93 -6.72
CA CYS A 112 4.34 9.46 -6.69
C CYS A 112 4.30 8.92 -5.25
N VAL A 113 5.04 9.54 -4.33
CA VAL A 113 5.05 9.18 -2.89
C VAL A 113 3.73 9.51 -2.21
N ASN A 114 3.12 10.66 -2.55
CA ASN A 114 1.86 11.11 -1.94
C ASN A 114 0.70 10.13 -2.13
N ILE A 115 0.74 9.29 -3.17
CA ILE A 115 -0.23 8.21 -3.37
C ILE A 115 -0.27 7.29 -2.14
N LEU A 116 0.87 6.97 -1.54
CA LEU A 116 0.92 6.11 -0.33
C LEU A 116 0.25 6.79 0.87
N GLU A 117 0.40 8.11 1.01
CA GLU A 117 -0.31 8.88 2.05
C GLU A 117 -1.82 8.93 1.80
N GLU A 118 -2.24 9.09 0.54
CA GLU A 118 -3.65 9.06 0.15
C GLU A 118 -4.25 7.69 0.46
N MET A 119 -3.55 6.60 0.11
CA MET A 119 -3.93 5.24 0.44
C MET A 119 -4.08 5.04 1.94
N GLU A 120 -3.09 5.44 2.76
CA GLU A 120 -3.19 5.33 4.23
C GLU A 120 -4.45 5.99 4.79
N VAL A 121 -4.82 7.17 4.29
CA VAL A 121 -6.00 7.91 4.77
C VAL A 121 -7.29 7.26 4.26
N TYR A 122 -7.33 6.92 2.98
CA TYR A 122 -8.51 6.37 2.34
C TYR A 122 -8.87 5.01 2.95
N TYR A 123 -7.89 4.09 3.03
CA TYR A 123 -8.08 2.75 3.57
C TYR A 123 -8.39 2.70 5.06
N ALA A 124 -7.84 3.63 5.85
CA ALA A 124 -8.16 3.73 7.29
C ALA A 124 -9.60 4.23 7.54
N THR A 125 -10.18 4.95 6.59
CA THR A 125 -11.54 5.52 6.69
C THR A 125 -12.53 4.87 5.71
N ARG A 126 -12.12 3.78 5.06
CA ARG A 126 -12.84 3.15 3.93
C ARG A 126 -14.29 2.81 4.25
N GLN A 127 -14.52 2.29 5.44
CA GLN A 127 -15.83 1.94 6.00
C GLN A 127 -16.80 3.12 6.12
N LEU A 128 -16.31 4.36 6.08
CA LEU A 128 -17.13 5.57 6.12
C LEU A 128 -17.64 5.99 4.72
N HIS A 129 -17.10 5.40 3.64
CA HIS A 129 -17.39 5.79 2.26
C HIS A 129 -18.49 4.94 1.59
N GLY A 130 -19.08 3.96 2.27
CA GLY A 130 -20.19 3.12 1.75
C GLY A 130 -20.42 1.85 2.56
N SER A 131 -21.63 1.26 2.46
CA SER A 131 -21.97 -0.01 3.12
C SER A 131 -21.28 -1.18 2.43
N GLY A 132 -20.42 -1.90 3.16
CA GLY A 132 -19.76 -3.12 2.64
C GLY A 132 -18.25 -3.03 2.41
N LEU A 133 -17.55 -1.97 2.85
CA LEU A 133 -16.07 -1.91 2.78
C LEU A 133 -15.43 -1.90 4.18
N TYR A 134 -14.50 -2.84 4.45
CA TYR A 134 -13.77 -2.90 5.71
C TYR A 134 -12.62 -1.88 5.75
N GLN A 135 -12.21 -1.53 6.97
CA GLN A 135 -10.97 -0.80 7.20
C GLN A 135 -9.77 -1.65 6.74
N VAL A 136 -8.84 -1.05 6.00
CA VAL A 136 -7.60 -1.73 5.60
C VAL A 136 -6.41 -1.05 6.27
N MET A 137 -5.50 -1.85 6.82
CA MET A 137 -4.21 -1.38 7.28
C MET A 137 -3.24 -1.33 6.11
N VAL A 138 -2.57 -0.20 5.92
CA VAL A 138 -1.61 0.01 4.84
C VAL A 138 -0.19 0.04 5.41
N GLY A 139 0.68 -0.79 4.84
CA GLY A 139 2.13 -0.73 4.99
C GLY A 139 2.78 -0.31 3.66
N TYR A 140 3.99 0.22 3.73
CA TYR A 140 4.70 0.66 2.53
C TYR A 140 6.21 0.66 2.69
N GLY A 141 6.92 0.65 1.57
CA GLY A 141 8.38 0.65 1.56
C GLY A 141 8.98 1.16 0.26
N PHE A 142 10.23 1.62 0.36
CA PHE A 142 11.04 2.03 -0.78
C PHE A 142 12.27 1.16 -0.84
N ASP A 143 12.37 0.36 -1.89
CA ASP A 143 13.54 -0.45 -2.17
C ASP A 143 14.54 0.37 -3.00
N ILE A 144 15.75 0.53 -2.48
CA ILE A 144 16.75 1.46 -2.99
C ILE A 144 18.13 0.80 -3.05
N SER A 145 19.01 1.31 -3.92
CA SER A 145 20.44 0.97 -3.85
C SER A 145 21.10 1.63 -2.64
N GLN A 146 22.11 0.98 -2.07
CA GLN A 146 23.00 1.55 -1.05
C GLN A 146 23.63 2.88 -1.52
N GLU A 147 23.96 2.99 -2.81
CA GLU A 147 24.54 4.20 -3.41
C GLU A 147 23.58 5.40 -3.36
N SER A 148 22.28 5.16 -3.57
CA SER A 148 21.26 6.21 -3.58
C SER A 148 20.87 6.73 -2.19
N LEU A 149 21.27 6.03 -1.11
CA LEU A 149 20.86 6.35 0.26
C LEU A 149 21.07 7.83 0.66
N PRO A 150 22.19 8.51 0.34
CA PRO A 150 22.34 9.94 0.65
C PRO A 150 21.30 10.82 -0.03
N ARG A 151 20.97 10.54 -1.30
CA ARG A 151 19.97 11.29 -2.06
C ARG A 151 18.57 11.08 -1.51
N VAL A 152 18.25 9.85 -1.13
CA VAL A 152 16.96 9.48 -0.52
C VAL A 152 16.79 10.12 0.85
N LYS A 153 17.85 10.15 1.68
CA LYS A 153 17.87 10.86 2.96
C LYS A 153 17.60 12.35 2.81
N GLU A 154 18.26 12.99 1.84
CA GLU A 154 18.02 14.41 1.52
C GLU A 154 16.57 14.64 1.09
N PHE A 155 16.05 13.79 0.21
CA PHE A 155 14.67 13.89 -0.29
C PHE A 155 13.66 13.84 0.86
N PHE A 156 13.77 12.85 1.75
CA PHE A 156 12.86 12.69 2.91
C PHE A 156 13.24 13.52 4.14
N ASN A 157 14.25 14.40 4.05
CA ASN A 157 14.75 15.21 5.18
C ASN A 157 15.01 14.36 6.44
N ASP A 158 15.73 13.26 6.27
CA ASP A 158 16.06 12.27 7.30
C ASP A 158 14.86 11.63 8.02
N SER A 159 13.63 11.86 7.56
CA SER A 159 12.42 11.21 8.08
C SER A 159 12.29 9.80 7.48
N ILE A 160 13.24 8.95 7.85
CA ILE A 160 13.40 7.60 7.30
C ILE A 160 13.56 6.56 8.41
N VAL A 161 13.30 5.30 8.07
CA VAL A 161 13.62 4.12 8.90
C VAL A 161 14.32 3.12 7.99
N ILE A 162 15.56 2.73 8.32
CA ILE A 162 16.21 1.62 7.61
C ILE A 162 15.56 0.32 8.09
N ALA A 163 15.10 -0.50 7.13
CA ALA A 163 14.45 -1.76 7.42
C ALA A 163 15.43 -2.75 8.03
N ALA A 164 15.06 -3.31 9.19
CA ALA A 164 15.83 -4.28 9.94
C ALA A 164 14.92 -4.94 10.97
N ASP A 165 15.34 -6.09 11.50
CA ASP A 165 14.63 -6.74 12.60
C ASP A 165 14.50 -5.79 13.81
N GLY A 166 13.27 -5.66 14.31
CA GLY A 166 12.96 -4.78 15.44
C GLY A 166 12.85 -3.29 15.10
N ALA A 167 13.00 -2.89 13.83
CA ALA A 167 12.65 -1.56 13.38
C ALA A 167 11.17 -1.27 13.64
N LYS A 168 10.86 -0.01 13.98
CA LYS A 168 9.48 0.45 14.16
C LYS A 168 9.03 1.15 12.90
N TYR A 169 8.18 0.47 12.14
CA TYR A 169 7.58 0.99 10.93
C TYR A 169 6.37 1.88 11.24
N PRO A 170 5.96 2.77 10.30
CA PRO A 170 4.78 3.63 10.47
C PRO A 170 3.51 2.87 10.88
N TRP A 171 3.31 1.65 10.37
CA TRP A 171 2.14 0.82 10.68
C TRP A 171 2.32 -0.11 11.89
N SER A 172 3.52 -0.25 12.47
CA SER A 172 3.79 -1.26 13.52
C SER A 172 2.84 -1.15 14.73
N GLY A 173 2.43 0.07 15.10
CA GLY A 173 1.45 0.27 16.17
C GLY A 173 0.05 -0.20 15.80
N MET A 174 -0.40 0.08 14.56
CA MET A 174 -1.68 -0.38 14.03
C MET A 174 -1.68 -1.89 13.87
N GLU A 175 -0.60 -2.48 13.41
CA GLU A 175 -0.46 -3.92 13.26
C GLU A 175 -0.58 -4.65 14.60
N LYS A 176 0.10 -4.16 15.64
CA LYS A 176 -0.02 -4.71 16.99
C LYS A 176 -1.47 -4.66 17.49
N ASN A 177 -2.16 -3.54 17.29
CA ASN A 177 -3.56 -3.41 17.69
C ASN A 177 -4.46 -4.34 16.87
N LYS A 178 -4.26 -4.41 15.55
CA LYS A 178 -5.00 -5.29 14.64
C LYS A 178 -4.83 -6.75 15.03
N LYS A 179 -3.61 -7.22 15.31
CA LYS A 179 -3.39 -8.61 15.77
C LYS A 179 -4.03 -8.90 17.13
N PHE A 180 -4.12 -7.91 18.02
CA PHE A 180 -4.75 -8.07 19.32
C PHE A 180 -6.28 -8.15 19.24
N PHE A 181 -6.92 -7.25 18.50
CA PHE A 181 -8.39 -7.16 18.43
C PHE A 181 -9.00 -8.02 17.31
N PHE A 182 -8.27 -8.22 16.22
CA PHE A 182 -8.73 -8.85 14.99
C PHE A 182 -7.69 -9.84 14.46
N PRO A 183 -7.33 -10.89 15.23
CA PRO A 183 -6.24 -11.79 14.87
C PRO A 183 -6.38 -12.35 13.45
N ASN A 184 -7.61 -12.68 13.03
CA ASN A 184 -7.92 -13.28 11.72
C ASN A 184 -8.22 -12.23 10.64
N GLY A 185 -7.76 -10.99 10.81
CA GLY A 185 -7.98 -9.88 9.88
C GLY A 185 -9.18 -9.01 10.26
N PHE A 186 -9.24 -7.80 9.71
CA PHE A 186 -10.38 -6.91 9.92
C PHE A 186 -11.70 -7.60 9.53
N PRO A 187 -12.78 -7.38 10.28
CA PRO A 187 -14.07 -7.97 9.94
C PRO A 187 -14.53 -7.36 8.61
N ASP A 188 -15.00 -8.22 7.72
CA ASP A 188 -15.76 -7.78 6.56
C ASP A 188 -17.06 -7.15 7.07
N PRO A 189 -17.43 -5.92 6.71
CA PRO A 189 -18.76 -5.41 7.01
C PRO A 189 -19.77 -6.29 6.29
N LEU A 190 -20.43 -7.12 7.08
CA LEU A 190 -21.68 -7.83 6.81
C LEU A 190 -22.34 -7.37 5.51
N TYR A 191 -22.39 -8.28 4.53
CA TYR A 191 -23.24 -8.10 3.37
C TYR A 191 -24.70 -8.01 3.86
N GLU A 192 -25.42 -6.96 3.47
CA GLU A 192 -26.87 -6.91 3.63
C GLU A 192 -27.48 -8.05 2.80
N ASP A 193 -28.15 -9.01 3.45
CA ASP A 193 -29.07 -9.94 2.78
C ASP A 193 -30.50 -9.50 3.11
N GLY A 194 -31.07 -8.65 2.26
CA GLY A 194 -32.38 -8.05 2.51
C GLY A 194 -32.32 -6.91 3.55
N ASP A 195 -33.22 -6.93 4.53
CA ASP A 195 -33.41 -5.85 5.53
C ASP A 195 -32.66 -6.07 6.86
N ASP A 196 -31.90 -7.16 7.02
CA ASP A 196 -31.27 -7.54 8.29
C ASP A 196 -29.73 -7.64 8.18
N TRP A 197 -29.05 -7.13 9.21
CA TRP A 197 -27.60 -7.27 9.39
C TRP A 197 -27.28 -8.67 9.94
N ILE A 198 -26.68 -9.55 9.12
CA ILE A 198 -26.29 -10.90 9.54
C ILE A 198 -25.12 -10.81 10.53
N ASN A 199 -25.34 -11.10 11.82
CA ASN A 199 -24.29 -11.07 12.85
C ASN A 199 -23.97 -12.49 13.38
N ASP A 200 -23.96 -13.51 12.52
CA ASP A 200 -23.68 -14.89 12.92
C ASP A 200 -22.23 -15.32 12.59
N PRO A 201 -21.33 -15.41 13.60
CA PRO A 201 -19.95 -15.84 13.41
C PRO A 201 -19.81 -17.33 13.07
N ASP A 202 -20.83 -18.16 13.29
CA ASP A 202 -20.86 -19.58 12.94
C ASP A 202 -21.41 -19.82 11.52
N GLU A 203 -22.18 -18.88 10.97
CA GLU A 203 -22.72 -18.91 9.60
C GLU A 203 -21.72 -18.36 8.56
N TYR A 204 -20.86 -17.41 8.96
CA TYR A 204 -19.73 -16.92 8.17
C TYR A 204 -18.41 -16.88 8.96
N PRO A 205 -17.84 -18.06 9.28
CA PRO A 205 -16.49 -18.14 9.81
C PRO A 205 -15.53 -17.86 8.66
N GLU A 206 -14.99 -16.65 8.58
CA GLU A 206 -13.87 -16.36 7.68
C GLU A 206 -14.16 -16.69 6.19
N SER A 207 -15.01 -15.90 5.53
CA SER A 207 -15.30 -16.11 4.10
C SER A 207 -14.01 -16.08 3.26
N THR A 208 -13.63 -17.26 2.79
CA THR A 208 -12.48 -17.59 1.93
C THR A 208 -12.93 -17.89 0.50
N THR A 209 -14.06 -17.36 0.06
CA THR A 209 -14.60 -17.60 -1.28
C THR A 209 -14.88 -16.30 -2.02
N TYR A 210 -13.82 -15.68 -2.54
CA TYR A 210 -13.93 -14.93 -3.80
C TYR A 210 -13.66 -15.91 -4.94
N THR A 211 -14.66 -16.72 -5.28
CA THR A 211 -14.67 -17.45 -6.56
C THR A 211 -15.68 -16.77 -7.45
N GLY A 212 -15.18 -16.18 -8.54
CA GLY A 212 -15.97 -15.53 -9.57
C GLY A 212 -17.24 -16.31 -9.88
N GLY A 213 -18.37 -15.61 -9.75
CA GLY A 213 -19.62 -16.05 -10.32
C GLY A 213 -19.49 -15.95 -11.83
N ASN A 214 -19.31 -17.11 -12.49
CA ASN A 214 -19.69 -17.27 -13.88
C ASN A 214 -21.17 -16.88 -14.01
N SER A 215 -21.44 -15.88 -14.84
CA SER A 215 -22.68 -15.76 -15.60
C SER A 215 -22.34 -15.52 -17.04
#